data_AF-A0A5E4I0J3-F1
#
_entry.id   AF-A0A5E4I0J3-F1
#
_cell.length_a   1.000
_cell.length_b   1.000
_cell.length_c   1.000
_cell.angle_alpha   90.00
_cell.angle_beta   90.00
_cell.angle_gamma   90.00
#
_symmetry.space_group_name_H-M   'P 1'
#
loop_
_entity.id
_entity.type
_entity.pdbx_description
1 polymer ?
#
loop_
_entity_poly.entity_id
_entity_poly.type
_entity_poly.pdbx_seq_one_letter_code
_entity_poly.pdbx_strand_id
1 'polypeptide(L)'
;MDELEWIRKKKMDELMKNMGGMGMQKKITVYSTPTCPFCTMAKQYLKGKGVQFSDIDVAKDKNAALEMVKKSGQMGVPVLDIGGKIIVGFDRAKIDSALI
;
A
#
# COMPACT_ATOMS: atom_id res chain seq x y z
N MET A 1 29.18 -5.01 -27.24
CA MET A 1 28.82 -4.20 -26.06
C MET A 1 29.22 -2.79 -26.43
N ASP A 2 28.24 -2.05 -26.91
CA ASP A 2 28.47 -0.86 -27.72
C ASP A 2 28.15 0.40 -26.91
N GLU A 3 28.68 1.53 -27.35
CA GLU A 3 28.63 2.82 -26.65
C GLU A 3 27.20 3.23 -26.21
N LEU A 4 26.20 2.90 -27.03
CA LEU A 4 24.78 3.14 -26.76
C LEU A 4 24.23 2.33 -25.58
N GLU A 5 24.71 1.10 -25.36
CA GLU A 5 24.28 0.28 -24.22
C GLU A 5 24.86 0.80 -22.91
N TRP A 6 26.09 1.30 -22.94
CA TRP A 6 26.75 1.91 -21.78
C TRP A 6 26.05 3.21 -21.33
N ILE A 7 25.63 4.04 -22.29
CA ILE A 7 24.86 5.27 -22.02
C ILE A 7 23.49 4.93 -21.42
N ARG A 8 22.77 3.93 -21.97
CA ARG A 8 21.47 3.50 -21.41
C ARG A 8 21.62 2.96 -19.99
N LYS A 9 22.65 2.15 -19.73
CA LYS A 9 22.91 1.60 -18.40
C LYS A 9 23.20 2.71 -17.39
N LYS A 10 24.09 3.66 -17.73
CA LYS A 10 24.39 4.81 -16.86
C LYS A 10 23.17 5.68 -16.58
N LYS A 11 22.34 5.94 -17.57
CA LYS A 11 21.09 6.70 -17.39
C LYS A 11 20.10 5.95 -16.50
N MET A 12 20.01 4.61 -16.65
CA MET A 12 19.18 3.76 -15.78
C MET A 12 19.70 3.73 -14.34
N ASP A 13 21.01 3.59 -14.13
CA ASP A 13 21.64 3.62 -12.80
C ASP A 13 21.45 4.99 -12.12
N GLU A 14 21.55 6.09 -12.87
CA GLU A 14 21.28 7.44 -12.37
C GLU A 14 19.80 7.66 -12.05
N LEU A 15 18.88 7.15 -12.89
CA LEU A 15 17.45 7.14 -12.60
C LEU A 15 17.14 6.32 -11.34
N MET A 16 17.75 5.13 -11.18
CA MET A 16 17.62 4.30 -9.98
C MET A 16 18.19 5.00 -8.74
N LYS A 17 19.30 5.72 -8.88
CA LYS A 17 19.94 6.48 -7.78
C LYS A 17 19.12 7.71 -7.37
N ASN A 18 18.49 8.39 -8.34
CA ASN A 18 17.57 9.50 -8.09
C ASN A 18 16.22 9.04 -7.55
N MET A 19 15.79 7.82 -7.86
CA MET A 19 14.66 7.14 -7.19
C MET A 19 15.05 6.52 -5.84
N GLY A 20 16.35 6.29 -5.60
CA GLY A 20 16.92 5.63 -4.41
C GLY A 20 16.90 6.45 -3.12
N GLY A 21 16.31 7.65 -3.13
CA GLY A 21 15.96 8.41 -1.93
C GLY A 21 14.69 7.92 -1.22
N MET A 22 13.92 7.00 -1.82
CA MET A 22 12.85 6.27 -1.17
C MET A 22 13.36 4.88 -0.78
N GLY A 23 13.90 4.75 0.42
CA GLY A 23 14.10 3.43 1.05
C GLY A 23 12.81 2.62 0.93
N MET A 24 12.93 1.33 0.61
CA MET A 24 11.83 0.39 0.29
C MET A 24 10.50 0.74 0.97
N GLN A 25 9.67 1.56 0.32
CA GLN A 25 8.36 1.88 0.88
C GLN A 25 7.53 0.61 0.76
N LYS A 26 7.13 0.07 1.91
CA LYS A 26 6.21 -1.07 1.97
C LYS A 26 4.96 -0.70 1.16
N LYS A 27 4.55 -1.57 0.24
CA LYS A 27 3.29 -1.38 -0.49
C LYS A 27 2.13 -1.42 0.51
N ILE A 28 1.36 -0.35 0.59
CA ILE A 28 0.19 -0.26 1.47
C ILE A 28 -1.07 -0.30 0.62
N THR A 29 -1.95 -1.26 0.90
CA THR A 29 -3.28 -1.35 0.32
C THR A 29 -4.32 -1.25 1.41
N VAL A 30 -5.34 -0.43 1.20
CA VAL A 30 -6.50 -0.29 2.09
C VAL A 30 -7.73 -0.75 1.33
N TYR A 31 -8.29 -1.88 1.74
CA TYR A 31 -9.60 -2.33 1.26
C TYR A 31 -10.68 -1.59 2.04
N SER A 32 -11.56 -0.90 1.32
CA SER A 32 -12.52 0.03 1.90
C SER A 32 -13.87 0.00 1.20
N THR A 33 -14.82 0.74 1.77
CA THR A 33 -16.10 1.09 1.14
C THR A 33 -16.38 2.57 1.40
N PRO A 34 -17.13 3.26 0.53
CA PRO A 34 -17.34 4.70 0.62
C PRO A 34 -18.14 5.13 1.85
N THR A 35 -18.98 4.25 2.40
CA THR A 35 -19.88 4.56 3.52
C THR A 35 -19.33 4.14 4.88
N CYS A 36 -18.13 3.53 4.95
CA CYS A 36 -17.58 3.07 6.21
C CYS A 36 -16.76 4.17 6.92
N PRO A 37 -17.16 4.62 8.12
CA PRO A 37 -16.45 5.68 8.84
C PRO A 37 -15.03 5.25 9.26
N PHE A 38 -14.85 3.99 9.64
CA PHE A 38 -13.54 3.45 10.03
C PHE A 38 -12.56 3.39 8.85
N CYS A 39 -13.05 3.16 7.63
CA CYS A 39 -12.24 3.28 6.43
C CYS A 39 -11.70 4.70 6.24
N THR A 40 -12.54 5.71 6.43
CA THR A 40 -12.13 7.11 6.35
C THR A 40 -11.08 7.43 7.42
N MET A 41 -11.27 6.96 8.65
CA MET A 41 -10.28 7.13 9.74
C MET A 41 -8.93 6.49 9.41
N ALA A 42 -8.92 5.25 8.92
CA ALA A 42 -7.69 4.57 8.52
C ALA A 42 -6.94 5.33 7.41
N LYS A 43 -7.67 5.80 6.39
CA LYS A 43 -7.10 6.59 5.29
C LYS A 43 -6.54 7.93 5.76
N GLN A 44 -7.27 8.66 6.59
CA GLN A 44 -6.80 9.92 7.15
C GLN A 44 -5.57 9.73 8.04
N TYR A 45 -5.54 8.67 8.83
CA TYR A 45 -4.40 8.35 9.68
C TYR A 45 -3.13 8.08 8.86
N LEU A 46 -3.22 7.26 7.81
CA LEU A 46 -2.10 7.01 6.89
C LEU A 46 -1.66 8.29 6.16
N LYS A 47 -2.60 9.13 5.71
CA LYS A 47 -2.29 10.45 5.13
C LYS A 47 -1.54 11.33 6.13
N GLY A 48 -1.97 11.36 7.39
CA GLY A 48 -1.30 12.11 8.45
C GLY A 48 0.11 11.61 8.77
N LYS A 49 0.42 10.34 8.47
CA LYS A 49 1.77 9.77 8.55
C LYS A 49 2.64 10.04 7.32
N GLY A 50 2.09 10.66 6.28
CA GLY A 50 2.80 10.96 5.04
C GLY A 50 3.11 9.72 4.19
N VAL A 51 2.43 8.60 4.43
CA VAL A 51 2.66 7.36 3.67
C VAL A 51 1.69 7.24 2.49
N GLN A 52 2.21 6.79 1.35
CA GLN A 52 1.40 6.51 0.17
C GLN A 52 0.71 5.15 0.31
N PHE A 53 -0.54 5.08 -0.15
CA PHE A 53 -1.31 3.84 -0.15
C PHE A 53 -2.30 3.79 -1.31
N SER A 54 -2.68 2.57 -1.70
CA SER A 54 -3.78 2.31 -2.63
C SER A 54 -5.08 2.13 -1.86
N ASP A 55 -6.14 2.83 -2.26
CA ASP A 55 -7.50 2.67 -1.73
C ASP A 55 -8.33 1.83 -2.71
N ILE A 56 -8.81 0.67 -2.30
CA ILE A 56 -9.60 -0.23 -3.14
C ILE A 56 -11.01 -0.33 -2.59
N ASP A 57 -11.99 0.16 -3.36
CA ASP A 57 -13.41 0.07 -3.04
C ASP A 57 -13.95 -1.33 -3.37
N VAL A 58 -14.01 -2.20 -2.36
CA VAL A 58 -14.48 -3.58 -2.50
C VAL A 58 -15.99 -3.68 -2.74
N ALA A 59 -16.75 -2.59 -2.57
CA ALA A 59 -18.15 -2.58 -2.95
C ALA A 59 -18.35 -2.55 -4.47
N LYS A 60 -17.35 -2.04 -5.22
CA LYS A 60 -17.36 -1.96 -6.68
C LYS A 60 -16.52 -3.04 -7.35
N ASP A 61 -15.53 -3.58 -6.65
CA ASP A 61 -14.64 -4.63 -7.15
C ASP A 61 -14.81 -5.93 -6.35
N LYS A 62 -15.56 -6.88 -6.94
CA LYS A 62 -15.79 -8.21 -6.37
C LYS A 62 -14.51 -9.04 -6.28
N ASN A 63 -13.58 -8.87 -7.22
CA ASN A 63 -12.32 -9.62 -7.19
C ASN A 63 -11.44 -9.13 -6.05
N ALA A 64 -11.38 -7.82 -5.83
CA ALA A 64 -10.72 -7.23 -4.67
C ALA A 64 -11.36 -7.66 -3.35
N ALA A 65 -12.70 -7.76 -3.29
CA ALA A 65 -13.40 -8.29 -2.12
C ALA A 65 -12.98 -9.73 -1.81
N LEU A 66 -12.91 -10.59 -2.83
CA LEU A 66 -12.45 -11.98 -2.68
C LEU A 66 -10.97 -12.05 -2.28
N GLU A 67 -10.11 -11.21 -2.84
CA GLU A 67 -8.71 -11.12 -2.45
C GLU A 67 -8.57 -10.69 -0.98
N MET A 68 -9.31 -9.68 -0.56
CA MET A 68 -9.37 -9.21 0.83
C MET A 68 -9.76 -10.35 1.77
N VAL A 69 -10.83 -11.09 1.46
CA VAL A 69 -11.28 -12.24 2.26
C VAL A 69 -10.21 -13.33 2.31
N LYS A 70 -9.58 -13.65 1.18
CA LYS A 70 -8.52 -14.68 1.13
C LYS A 70 -7.31 -14.30 1.97
N LYS A 71 -6.91 -13.02 1.96
CA LYS A 71 -5.76 -12.52 2.72
C LYS A 71 -6.05 -12.41 4.22
N SER A 72 -7.25 -11.96 4.59
CA SER A 72 -7.58 -11.58 5.96
C SER A 72 -8.46 -12.56 6.72
N GLY A 73 -9.14 -13.47 6.02
CA GLY A 73 -10.21 -14.30 6.57
C GLY A 73 -11.47 -13.50 6.95
N GLN A 74 -11.55 -12.22 6.56
CA GLN A 74 -12.62 -11.31 6.96
C GLN A 74 -13.39 -10.77 5.77
N MET A 75 -14.72 -10.72 5.90
CA MET A 75 -15.61 -10.11 4.91
C MET A 75 -15.83 -8.61 5.11
N GLY A 76 -15.53 -8.10 6.32
CA GLY A 76 -15.73 -6.70 6.67
C GLY A 76 -14.53 -5.81 6.32
N VAL A 77 -14.82 -4.52 6.13
CA VAL A 77 -13.83 -3.44 5.97
C VAL A 77 -13.76 -2.56 7.22
N PRO A 78 -12.66 -1.83 7.48
CA PRO A 78 -11.42 -1.79 6.70
C PRO A 78 -10.52 -3.01 6.90
N VAL A 79 -9.76 -3.36 5.86
CA VAL A 79 -8.62 -4.29 5.93
C VAL A 79 -7.42 -3.59 5.31
N LEU A 80 -6.27 -3.62 5.99
CA LEU A 80 -5.03 -3.03 5.51
C LEU A 80 -4.00 -4.14 5.25
N ASP A 81 -3.37 -4.09 4.08
CA ASP A 81 -2.22 -4.92 3.71
C ASP A 81 -0.99 -3.99 3.63
N ILE A 82 -0.13 -4.07 4.63
CA ILE A 82 1.08 -3.26 4.75
C ILE A 82 2.29 -4.16 4.53
N GLY A 83 2.78 -4.22 3.29
CA GLY A 83 3.91 -5.05 2.91
C GLY A 83 3.70 -6.55 3.20
N GLY A 84 2.48 -7.07 3.06
CA GLY A 84 2.11 -8.44 3.36
C GLY A 84 1.59 -8.67 4.79
N LYS A 85 1.68 -7.67 5.67
CA LYS A 85 1.10 -7.74 7.02
C LYS A 85 -0.35 -7.29 6.98
N ILE A 86 -1.26 -8.21 7.31
CA ILE A 86 -2.70 -7.97 7.31
C ILE A 86 -3.16 -7.41 8.66
N ILE A 87 -3.87 -6.29 8.62
CA ILE A 87 -4.50 -5.65 9.77
C ILE A 87 -5.99 -5.53 9.48
N VAL A 88 -6.80 -6.14 10.33
CA VAL A 88 -8.25 -6.07 10.25
C VAL A 88 -8.75 -4.94 11.14
N GLY A 89 -9.64 -4.11 10.61
CA GLY A 89 -10.19 -2.95 11.30
C GLY A 89 -9.21 -1.78 11.38
N PHE A 90 -9.55 -0.81 12.24
CA PHE A 90 -8.69 0.35 12.50
C PHE A 90 -7.99 0.21 13.86
N ASP A 91 -6.72 -0.20 13.83
CA ASP A 91 -5.87 -0.36 15.01
C ASP A 91 -4.55 0.41 14.80
N ARG A 92 -4.44 1.58 15.45
CA ARG A 92 -3.29 2.47 15.29
C ARG A 92 -1.97 1.80 15.69
N ALA A 93 -1.95 1.03 16.78
CA ALA A 93 -0.74 0.41 17.28
C ALA A 93 -0.21 -0.65 16.30
N LYS A 94 -1.11 -1.45 15.71
CA LYS A 94 -0.74 -2.44 14.68
C LYS A 94 -0.29 -1.77 13.39
N ILE A 95 -0.93 -0.67 13.00
CA ILE A 95 -0.56 0.10 11.81
C ILE A 95 0.83 0.69 11.99
N ASP A 96 1.09 1.41 13.08
CA ASP A 96 2.42 1.96 13.38
C ASP A 96 3.50 0.87 13.35
N SER A 97 3.24 -0.25 14.03
CA SER A 97 4.16 -1.38 14.08
C SER A 97 4.38 -2.06 12.71
N ALA A 98 3.53 -1.82 11.72
CA ALA A 98 3.67 -2.37 10.37
C ALA A 98 4.41 -1.40 9.43
N LEU A 99 4.38 -0.10 9.73
CA LEU A 99 5.03 0.95 8.94
C LEU A 99 6.54 1.07 9.21
N ILE A 100 7.01 0.63 10.38
CA ILE A 100 8.42 0.63 10.81
C ILE A 100 9.20 -0.48 10.10
#